data_AF-A0A8D8FLG0-F1
#
_entry.id   AF-A0A8D8FLG0-F1
#
_cell.length_a   1.000
_cell.length_b   1.000
_cell.length_c   1.000
_cell.angle_alpha   90.00
_cell.angle_beta   90.00
_cell.angle_gamma   90.00
#
_symmetry.space_group_name_H-M   'P 1'
#
loop_
_entity.id
_entity.type
_entity.pdbx_description
1 polymer ?
#
loop_
_entity_poly.entity_id
_entity_poly.type
_entity_poly.pdbx_seq_one_letter_code
_entity_poly.pdbx_strand_id
1 'polypeptide(L)'
;MLVARTCQLYPNAVAATLVHKFFLVFSRWKWPQPVFLKRPDTVNLGFQVWDPRVNVQDRFHLMPIITPAYPQQNSTFNVSSSTRKVMLNEFNRGMQITDEIMLGKAGWDKLFEAPSFFFKYRHFIVLLVTSNNTDDHLEESKIRYLIQNLERILHINLAHVNPKCFEQQEQNQKDDGGDHHPYQ
;
A
#
# COMPACT_ATOMS: atom_id res chain seq x y z
N MET A 1 -4.32 6.84 11.57
CA MET A 1 -3.36 6.80 12.70
C MET A 1 -2.06 7.54 12.41
N LEU A 2 -1.35 7.29 11.29
CA LEU A 2 -0.10 8.02 10.98
C LEU A 2 -0.25 9.55 10.99
N VAL A 3 -1.30 10.08 10.34
CA VAL A 3 -1.60 11.53 10.36
C VAL A 3 -1.81 12.04 11.79
N ALA A 4 -2.56 11.30 12.62
CA ALA A 4 -2.79 11.68 14.01
C ALA A 4 -1.47 11.75 14.81
N ARG A 5 -0.53 10.82 14.56
CA ARG A 5 0.81 10.87 15.15
C ARG A 5 1.58 12.13 14.71
N THR A 6 1.48 12.53 13.45
CA THR A 6 2.06 13.79 12.96
C THR A 6 1.46 14.98 13.71
N CYS A 7 0.14 15.04 13.87
CA CYS A 7 -0.52 16.11 14.60
C CYS A 7 -0.05 16.19 16.06
N GLN A 8 0.15 15.05 16.73
CA GLN A 8 0.69 15.03 18.10
C GLN A 8 2.11 15.61 18.20
N LEU A 9 2.94 15.43 17.17
CA LEU A 9 4.30 15.96 17.12
C LEU A 9 4.35 17.46 16.77
N TYR A 10 3.29 17.99 16.14
CA TYR A 10 3.19 19.38 15.68
C TYR A 10 1.81 19.97 16.00
N PRO A 11 1.48 20.19 17.28
CA PRO A 11 0.10 20.48 17.73
C PRO A 11 -0.48 21.80 17.22
N ASN A 12 0.38 22.79 16.93
CA ASN A 12 -0.03 24.13 16.48
C ASN A 12 0.18 24.34 14.97
N ALA A 13 0.57 23.29 14.24
CA ALA A 13 0.81 23.39 12.81
C ALA A 13 -0.50 23.39 12.01
N VAL A 14 -0.56 24.25 11.00
CA VAL A 14 -1.68 24.27 10.03
C VAL A 14 -1.60 23.08 9.07
N ALA A 15 -2.69 22.80 8.36
CA ALA A 15 -2.81 21.63 7.49
C ALA A 15 -1.68 21.50 6.46
N ALA A 16 -1.33 22.58 5.75
CA ALA A 16 -0.24 22.58 4.77
C ALA A 16 1.09 22.13 5.38
N THR A 17 1.43 22.65 6.56
CA THR A 17 2.63 22.25 7.31
C THR A 17 2.53 20.80 7.78
N LEU A 18 1.36 20.34 8.24
CA LEU A 18 1.17 18.96 8.68
C LEU A 18 1.38 17.94 7.56
N VAL A 19 0.99 18.24 6.32
CA VAL A 19 1.23 17.36 5.17
C VAL A 19 2.74 17.25 4.90
N HIS A 20 3.48 18.36 4.90
CA HIS A 20 4.95 18.33 4.79
C HIS A 20 5.60 17.54 5.94
N LYS A 21 5.18 17.81 7.19
CA LYS A 21 5.70 17.11 8.37
C LYS A 21 5.36 15.62 8.35
N PHE A 22 4.23 15.21 7.79
CA PHE A 22 3.87 13.81 7.64
C PHE A 22 4.91 13.07 6.79
N PHE A 23 5.26 13.60 5.62
CA PHE A 23 6.29 13.00 4.79
C PHE A 23 7.66 13.05 5.45
N LEU A 24 8.01 14.14 6.14
CA LEU A 24 9.27 14.24 6.88
C LEU A 24 9.40 13.17 7.96
N VAL A 25 8.36 12.98 8.76
CA VAL A 25 8.35 12.01 9.86
C VAL A 25 8.45 10.58 9.31
N PHE A 26 7.62 10.21 8.33
CA PHE A 26 7.52 8.81 7.91
C PHE A 26 8.51 8.37 6.84
N SER A 27 9.11 9.31 6.10
CA SER A 27 10.28 9.01 5.24
C SER A 27 11.53 8.69 6.07
N ARG A 28 11.65 9.26 7.28
CA ARG A 28 12.79 9.10 8.19
C ARG A 28 12.51 8.18 9.38
N TRP A 29 11.29 7.65 9.48
CA TRP A 29 10.90 6.78 10.59
C TRP A 29 11.73 5.50 10.59
N LYS A 30 12.25 5.14 11.76
CA LYS A 30 13.15 3.98 11.94
C LYS A 30 12.35 2.68 12.02
N TRP A 31 11.67 2.30 10.95
CA TRP A 31 10.97 1.01 10.87
C TRP A 31 11.94 -0.14 11.18
N PRO A 32 11.54 -1.16 11.97
CA PRO A 32 10.17 -1.48 12.40
C PRO A 32 9.75 -0.87 13.75
N GLN A 33 10.32 0.26 14.20
CA GLN A 33 9.83 0.92 15.42
C GLN A 33 8.32 1.20 15.31
N PRO A 34 7.50 0.80 16.30
CA PRO A 34 6.05 0.94 16.22
C PRO A 34 5.58 2.39 16.37
N VAL A 35 4.53 2.72 15.62
CA VAL A 35 3.81 3.98 15.78
C VAL A 35 2.71 3.80 16.83
N PHE A 36 2.83 4.53 17.93
CA PHE A 36 1.83 4.60 19.00
C PHE A 36 1.16 5.98 19.04
N LEU A 37 -0.16 6.02 19.27
CA LEU A 37 -0.90 7.25 19.54
C LEU A 37 -1.08 7.56 21.02
N LYS A 38 -0.94 6.55 21.88
CA LYS A 38 -0.95 6.70 23.34
C LYS A 38 -0.04 5.65 23.95
N ARG A 39 0.23 5.76 25.25
CA ARG A 39 0.90 4.69 25.98
C ARG A 39 -0.01 3.45 25.99
N PRO A 40 0.51 2.24 25.69
CA PRO A 40 -0.28 1.01 25.78
C PRO A 40 -0.85 0.82 27.19
N ASP A 41 -2.09 0.38 27.28
CA ASP A 41 -2.73 0.13 28.58
C ASP A 41 -2.17 -1.16 29.20
N THR A 42 -1.91 -1.14 30.50
CA THR A 42 -1.52 -2.35 31.27
C THR A 42 -2.76 -2.94 31.93
N VAL A 43 -3.63 -3.54 31.11
CA VAL A 43 -4.90 -4.14 31.54
C VAL A 43 -4.80 -5.66 31.43
N ASN A 44 -5.06 -6.36 32.53
CA ASN A 44 -4.97 -7.83 32.61
C ASN A 44 -6.34 -8.50 32.47
N LEU A 45 -6.97 -8.35 31.30
CA LEU A 45 -8.26 -9.01 30.98
C LEU A 45 -8.07 -10.30 30.17
N GLY A 46 -6.84 -10.80 30.02
CA GLY A 46 -6.54 -12.05 29.32
C GLY A 46 -6.60 -12.01 27.79
N PHE A 47 -6.91 -10.85 27.18
CA PHE A 47 -6.87 -10.72 25.72
C PHE A 47 -5.44 -10.63 25.19
N GLN A 48 -5.24 -11.14 23.97
CA GLN A 48 -3.98 -10.99 23.26
C GLN A 48 -3.74 -9.53 22.90
N VAL A 49 -2.53 -9.06 23.16
CA VAL A 49 -2.10 -7.67 22.96
C VAL A 49 -0.82 -7.71 22.14
N TRP A 50 -0.72 -6.82 21.14
CA TRP A 50 0.51 -6.68 20.36
C TRP A 50 1.68 -6.29 21.27
N ASP A 51 2.66 -7.18 21.41
CA ASP A 51 3.88 -6.92 22.19
C ASP A 51 5.04 -7.80 21.68
N PRO A 52 6.02 -7.22 20.93
CA PRO A 52 7.15 -7.98 20.38
C PRO A 52 8.09 -8.55 21.46
N ARG A 53 7.98 -8.11 22.72
CA ARG A 53 8.77 -8.67 23.82
C ARG A 53 8.24 -10.04 24.23
N VAL A 54 6.92 -10.22 24.19
CA VAL A 54 6.22 -11.42 24.64
C VAL A 54 5.91 -12.36 23.47
N ASN A 55 5.36 -11.83 22.37
CA ASN A 55 5.00 -12.61 21.20
C ASN A 55 6.10 -12.56 20.12
N VAL A 56 6.61 -13.72 19.73
CA VAL A 56 7.67 -13.84 18.71
C VAL A 56 7.17 -13.42 17.33
N GLN A 57 5.92 -13.68 16.98
CA GLN A 57 5.37 -13.32 15.66
C GLN A 57 5.39 -11.80 15.45
N ASP A 58 5.10 -11.03 16.50
CA ASP A 58 5.08 -9.56 16.48
C ASP A 58 6.45 -8.95 16.15
N ARG A 59 7.55 -9.68 16.42
CA ARG A 59 8.92 -9.24 16.11
C ARG A 59 9.20 -9.14 14.62
N PHE A 60 8.44 -9.87 13.80
CA PHE A 60 8.61 -9.90 12.34
C PHE A 60 7.77 -8.84 11.61
N HIS A 61 6.96 -8.06 12.32
CA HIS A 61 6.18 -6.99 11.69
C HIS A 61 7.07 -5.87 11.16
N LEU A 62 6.90 -5.52 9.88
CA LEU A 62 7.83 -4.65 9.16
C LEU A 62 7.51 -3.15 9.33
N MET A 63 6.24 -2.79 9.48
CA MET A 63 5.78 -1.41 9.68
C MET A 63 4.62 -1.35 10.70
N PRO A 64 4.86 -1.62 11.99
CA PRO A 64 3.79 -1.72 12.97
C PRO A 64 3.13 -0.37 13.28
N ILE A 65 1.81 -0.29 13.10
CA ILE A 65 0.98 0.85 13.48
C ILE A 65 -0.07 0.34 14.47
N ILE A 66 0.03 0.78 15.71
CA ILE A 66 -0.68 0.12 16.81
C ILE A 66 -1.98 0.85 17.12
N THR A 67 -3.08 0.09 17.16
CA THR A 67 -4.40 0.62 17.51
C THR A 67 -4.39 1.17 18.95
N PRO A 68 -5.05 2.30 19.21
CA PRO A 68 -4.96 2.98 20.51
C PRO A 68 -5.89 2.40 21.59
N ALA A 69 -6.86 1.56 21.22
CA ALA A 69 -7.81 0.98 22.16
C ALA A 69 -7.37 -0.43 22.56
N TYR A 70 -7.56 -0.77 23.84
CA TYR A 70 -7.35 -2.13 24.31
C TYR A 70 -8.40 -3.10 23.72
N PRO A 71 -8.01 -4.34 23.33
CA PRO A 71 -6.64 -4.83 23.23
C PRO A 71 -5.93 -4.23 22.02
N GLN A 72 -4.79 -3.56 22.23
CA GLN A 72 -4.06 -2.95 21.13
C GLN A 72 -3.48 -4.01 20.18
N GLN A 73 -3.60 -3.76 18.88
CA GLN A 73 -3.23 -4.66 17.79
C GLN A 73 -2.47 -3.90 16.71
N ASN A 74 -1.68 -4.61 15.90
CA ASN A 74 -1.04 -4.02 14.73
C ASN A 74 -2.03 -3.94 13.55
N SER A 75 -2.40 -2.73 13.10
CA SER A 75 -3.31 -2.57 11.96
C SER A 75 -2.67 -2.86 10.59
N THR A 76 -1.35 -2.99 10.54
CA THR A 76 -0.57 -3.15 9.30
C THR A 76 0.24 -4.46 9.31
N PHE A 77 -0.31 -5.51 9.91
CA PHE A 77 0.31 -6.84 9.97
C PHE A 77 0.51 -7.48 8.57
N ASN A 78 -0.25 -7.03 7.57
CA ASN A 78 -0.15 -7.51 6.18
C ASN A 78 0.98 -6.86 5.36
N VAL A 79 1.71 -5.90 5.93
CA VAL A 79 2.80 -5.24 5.20
C VAL A 79 3.94 -6.24 4.96
N SER A 80 4.23 -6.47 3.68
CA SER A 80 5.35 -7.27 3.16
C SER A 80 6.61 -6.43 2.90
N SER A 81 7.71 -7.08 2.51
CA SER A 81 8.95 -6.37 2.15
C SER A 81 8.74 -5.43 0.97
N SER A 82 8.00 -5.89 -0.06
CA SER A 82 7.71 -5.12 -1.26
C SER A 82 6.81 -3.93 -0.97
N THR A 83 5.70 -4.14 -0.26
CA THR A 83 4.76 -3.06 0.07
C THR A 83 5.40 -2.01 0.98
N ARG A 84 6.24 -2.42 1.94
CA ARG A 84 7.08 -1.49 2.71
C ARG A 84 7.97 -0.66 1.79
N LYS A 85 8.69 -1.30 0.87
CA LYS A 85 9.61 -0.61 -0.05
C LYS A 85 8.88 0.39 -0.93
N VAL A 86 7.70 0.04 -1.46
CA VAL A 86 6.84 0.96 -2.21
C VAL A 86 6.43 2.14 -1.35
N MET A 87 5.90 1.92 -0.14
CA MET A 87 5.47 3.00 0.75
C MET A 87 6.63 3.93 1.13
N LEU A 88 7.82 3.39 1.43
CA LEU A 88 9.00 4.22 1.72
C LEU A 88 9.42 5.06 0.51
N ASN A 89 9.39 4.51 -0.70
CA ASN A 89 9.68 5.27 -1.90
C ASN A 89 8.66 6.41 -2.10
N GLU A 90 7.37 6.14 -1.88
CA GLU A 90 6.33 7.18 -2.00
C GLU A 90 6.41 8.22 -0.87
N PHE A 91 6.81 7.85 0.35
CA PHE A 91 7.08 8.84 1.40
C PHE A 91 8.25 9.76 1.05
N ASN A 92 9.32 9.22 0.47
CA ASN A 92 10.46 10.02 0.02
C ASN A 92 10.09 10.92 -1.17
N ARG A 93 9.33 10.41 -2.14
CA ARG A 93 8.79 11.23 -3.24
C ARG A 93 7.91 12.35 -2.72
N GLY A 94 6.97 12.05 -1.81
CA GLY A 94 6.10 13.05 -1.18
C GLY A 94 6.89 14.09 -0.39
N MET A 95 7.97 13.69 0.29
CA MET A 95 8.88 14.61 0.98
C MET A 95 9.52 15.61 0.01
N GLN A 96 10.08 15.12 -1.11
CA GLN A 96 10.69 15.98 -2.13
C GLN A 96 9.69 16.97 -2.73
N ILE A 97 8.50 16.49 -3.11
CA ILE A 97 7.44 17.34 -3.68
C ILE A 97 6.98 18.38 -2.66
N THR A 98 6.74 17.98 -1.41
CA THR A 98 6.29 18.93 -0.39
C THR A 98 7.37 19.92 0.01
N ASP A 99 8.66 19.57 -0.04
CA ASP A 99 9.76 20.54 0.09
C ASP A 99 9.70 21.61 -1.01
N GLU A 100 9.50 21.21 -2.27
CA GLU A 100 9.34 22.17 -3.39
C GLU A 100 8.11 23.08 -3.20
N ILE A 101 6.99 22.53 -2.75
CA ILE A 101 5.77 23.31 -2.46
C ILE A 101 6.04 24.32 -1.34
N MET A 102 6.71 23.92 -0.25
CA MET A 102 7.04 24.83 0.85
C MET A 102 8.01 25.94 0.43
N LEU A 103 8.85 25.69 -0.58
CA LEU A 103 9.73 26.68 -1.21
C LEU A 103 9.05 27.52 -2.30
N GLY A 104 7.75 27.31 -2.57
CA GLY A 104 7.00 28.01 -3.61
C GLY A 104 7.39 27.64 -5.04
N LYS A 105 8.04 26.49 -5.24
CA LYS A 105 8.55 26.03 -6.56
C LYS A 105 7.56 25.10 -7.30
N ALA A 106 6.54 24.60 -6.62
CA ALA A 106 5.53 23.71 -7.17
C ALA A 106 4.16 23.95 -6.52
N GLY A 107 3.09 23.61 -7.23
CA GLY A 107 1.73 23.58 -6.70
C GLY A 107 1.38 22.26 -6.02
N TRP A 108 0.25 22.24 -5.29
CA TRP A 108 -0.25 21.05 -4.59
C TRP A 108 -0.73 19.95 -5.54
N ASP A 109 -1.16 20.30 -6.74
CA ASP A 109 -1.55 19.38 -7.82
C ASP A 109 -0.48 18.32 -8.09
N LYS A 110 0.80 18.72 -8.09
CA LYS A 110 1.95 17.82 -8.27
C LYS A 110 2.00 16.66 -7.26
N LEU A 111 1.55 16.89 -6.02
CA LEU A 111 1.52 15.84 -5.00
C LEU A 111 0.48 14.76 -5.30
N PHE A 112 -0.62 15.14 -5.95
CA PHE A 112 -1.78 14.30 -6.23
C PHE A 112 -1.80 13.74 -7.66
N GLU A 113 -0.79 14.05 -8.47
CA GLU A 113 -0.60 13.42 -9.77
C GLU A 113 -0.59 11.90 -9.65
N ALA A 114 -1.47 11.26 -10.42
CA ALA A 114 -1.60 9.81 -10.43
C ALA A 114 -0.27 9.17 -10.85
N PRO A 115 0.26 8.19 -10.10
CA PRO A 115 1.47 7.49 -10.51
C PRO A 115 1.26 6.78 -11.84
N SER A 116 2.21 6.93 -12.76
CA SER A 116 2.26 6.20 -14.02
C SER A 116 2.66 4.73 -13.81
N PHE A 117 1.82 3.95 -13.11
CA PHE A 117 2.12 2.57 -12.69
C PHE A 117 2.60 1.69 -13.86
N PHE A 118 1.90 1.75 -15.00
CA PHE A 118 2.22 0.95 -16.20
C PHE A 118 3.50 1.41 -16.93
N PHE A 119 4.04 2.57 -16.60
CA PHE A 119 5.32 3.08 -17.11
C PHE A 119 6.44 2.97 -16.07
N LYS A 120 6.12 2.64 -14.82
CA LYS A 120 7.08 2.55 -13.70
C LYS A 120 7.90 1.26 -13.73
N TYR A 121 7.37 0.20 -14.34
CA TYR A 121 7.97 -1.13 -14.34
C TYR A 121 8.19 -1.64 -15.77
N ARG A 122 9.23 -2.47 -15.95
CA ARG A 122 9.54 -3.11 -17.23
C ARG A 122 8.78 -4.43 -17.46
N HIS A 123 8.37 -5.08 -16.37
CA HIS A 123 7.71 -6.37 -16.39
C HIS A 123 6.44 -6.31 -15.55
N PHE A 124 5.39 -6.97 -16.03
CA PHE A 124 4.10 -7.05 -15.36
C PHE A 124 3.63 -8.51 -15.33
N ILE A 125 2.95 -8.87 -14.26
CA ILE A 125 2.15 -10.10 -14.18
C ILE A 125 0.69 -9.64 -14.19
N VAL A 126 -0.07 -10.10 -15.18
CA VAL A 126 -1.51 -9.84 -15.25
C VAL A 126 -2.21 -11.06 -14.66
N LEU A 127 -3.03 -10.83 -13.64
CA LEU A 127 -3.88 -11.86 -13.06
C LEU A 127 -5.29 -11.68 -13.63
N LEU A 128 -5.72 -12.66 -14.41
CA LEU A 128 -7.10 -12.74 -14.91
C LEU A 128 -7.86 -13.70 -13.99
N VAL A 129 -8.93 -13.20 -13.40
CA VAL A 129 -9.85 -13.99 -12.58
C VAL A 129 -11.19 -13.98 -13.29
N THR A 130 -11.60 -15.16 -13.75
CA THR A 130 -12.92 -15.38 -14.32
C THR A 130 -13.73 -16.24 -13.37
N SER A 131 -15.03 -15.99 -13.30
CA SER A 131 -15.95 -16.80 -12.52
C SER A 131 -17.25 -16.98 -13.30
N ASN A 132 -17.84 -18.17 -13.19
CA ASN A 132 -19.15 -18.47 -13.80
C ASN A 132 -20.31 -18.00 -12.90
N ASN A 133 -20.03 -17.66 -11.64
CA ASN A 133 -20.98 -17.19 -10.64
C ASN A 133 -20.44 -15.92 -9.96
N THR A 134 -21.30 -14.95 -9.64
CA THR A 134 -20.92 -13.72 -8.92
C THR A 134 -20.40 -13.97 -7.50
N ASP A 135 -20.59 -15.18 -6.98
CA ASP A 135 -20.20 -15.55 -5.61
C ASP A 135 -18.84 -16.26 -5.55
N ASP A 136 -18.32 -16.78 -6.68
CA ASP A 136 -17.03 -17.50 -6.78
C ASP A 136 -15.85 -16.57 -7.10
N HIS A 137 -15.90 -15.33 -6.61
CA HIS A 137 -14.80 -14.39 -6.80
C HIS A 137 -13.57 -14.81 -6.00
N LEU A 138 -12.43 -14.99 -6.68
CA LEU A 138 -11.15 -15.18 -6.03
C LEU A 138 -10.93 -14.02 -5.07
N GLU A 139 -10.91 -14.28 -3.78
CA GLU A 139 -10.72 -13.23 -2.80
C GLU A 139 -9.39 -12.52 -3.09
N GLU A 140 -9.43 -11.20 -3.28
CA GLU A 140 -8.23 -10.34 -3.38
C GLU A 140 -7.24 -10.62 -2.22
N SER A 141 -7.75 -11.13 -1.10
CA SER A 141 -7.01 -11.62 0.07
C SER A 141 -5.89 -12.62 -0.29
N LYS A 142 -6.06 -13.42 -1.35
CA LYS A 142 -5.09 -14.45 -1.77
C LYS A 142 -3.91 -13.89 -2.57
N ILE A 143 -4.03 -12.70 -3.16
CA ILE A 143 -2.94 -12.06 -3.94
C ILE A 143 -1.69 -11.88 -3.07
N ARG A 144 -1.88 -11.65 -1.76
CA ARG A 144 -0.78 -11.55 -0.79
C ARG A 144 0.15 -12.77 -0.81
N TYR A 145 -0.38 -13.98 -0.98
CA TYR A 145 0.45 -15.19 -1.03
C TYR A 145 1.33 -15.25 -2.28
N LEU A 146 0.81 -14.79 -3.42
CA LEU A 146 1.61 -14.65 -4.64
C LEU A 146 2.78 -13.69 -4.38
N ILE A 147 2.52 -12.53 -3.79
CA ILE A 147 3.56 -11.55 -3.47
C ILE A 147 4.61 -12.13 -2.53
N GLN A 148 4.20 -12.84 -1.47
CA GLN A 148 5.13 -13.50 -0.56
C GLN A 148 5.99 -14.56 -1.25
N ASN A 149 5.46 -15.29 -2.22
CA ASN A 149 6.24 -16.26 -3.00
C ASN A 149 7.20 -15.57 -3.96
N LEU A 150 6.77 -14.50 -4.65
CA LEU A 150 7.63 -13.73 -5.55
C LEU A 150 8.80 -13.08 -4.79
N GLU A 151 8.57 -12.58 -3.57
CA GLU A 151 9.61 -12.00 -2.70
C GLU A 151 10.72 -13.00 -2.31
N ARG A 152 10.47 -14.31 -2.40
CA ARG A 152 11.47 -15.36 -2.11
C ARG A 152 12.37 -15.68 -3.30
N ILE A 153 12.02 -15.22 -4.50
CA ILE A 153 12.79 -15.49 -5.72
C ILE A 153 13.95 -14.50 -5.78
N LEU A 154 15.18 -15.01 -5.81
CA LEU A 154 16.42 -14.20 -5.77
C LEU A 154 16.47 -13.10 -6.85
N HIS A 155 15.88 -13.34 -8.01
CA HIS A 155 15.89 -12.41 -9.15
C HIS A 155 14.74 -11.38 -9.12
N ILE A 156 13.83 -11.46 -8.14
CA ILE A 156 12.72 -10.52 -7.99
C ILE A 156 13.06 -9.52 -6.86
N ASN A 157 13.28 -8.27 -7.24
CA ASN A 157 13.62 -7.20 -6.30
C ASN A 157 12.39 -6.57 -5.61
N LEU A 158 11.25 -6.54 -6.29
CA LEU A 158 10.03 -5.91 -5.81
C LEU A 158 8.81 -6.48 -6.56
N ALA A 159 7.78 -6.87 -5.82
CA ALA A 159 6.48 -7.21 -6.37
C ALA A 159 5.44 -6.17 -5.90
N HIS A 160 5.00 -5.30 -6.82
CA HIS A 160 4.06 -4.22 -6.52
C HIS A 160 2.72 -4.49 -7.19
N VAL A 161 1.68 -4.74 -6.39
CA VAL A 161 0.30 -4.91 -6.85
C VAL A 161 -0.31 -3.53 -7.07
N ASN A 162 -0.95 -3.33 -8.22
CA ASN A 162 -1.85 -2.20 -8.40
C ASN A 162 -3.17 -2.49 -7.66
N PRO A 163 -3.58 -1.69 -6.67
CA PRO A 163 -4.82 -1.95 -5.92
C PRO A 163 -6.10 -1.81 -6.75
N LYS A 164 -6.03 -1.20 -7.94
CA LYS A 164 -7.17 -1.08 -8.85
C LYS A 164 -7.31 -2.34 -9.68
N CYS A 165 -8.47 -2.97 -9.59
CA CYS A 165 -8.91 -4.02 -10.50
C CYS A 165 -9.51 -3.39 -11.78
N PHE A 166 -9.37 -4.09 -12.89
CA PHE A 166 -9.85 -3.64 -14.20
C PHE A 166 -10.77 -4.71 -14.78
N GLU A 167 -11.92 -4.28 -15.31
CA GLU A 167 -12.81 -5.18 -16.05
C GLU A 167 -12.22 -5.49 -17.42
N GLN A 168 -12.35 -6.74 -17.84
CA GLN A 168 -11.95 -7.15 -19.18
C GLN A 168 -13.03 -6.69 -20.17
N GLN A 169 -12.69 -5.78 -21.08
CA GLN A 169 -13.56 -5.44 -22.21
C GLN A 169 -13.55 -6.60 -23.21
N GLU A 170 -14.72 -7.16 -23.51
CA GLU A 170 -14.87 -8.15 -24.58
C GLU A 170 -14.54 -7.50 -25.92
N GLN A 171 -13.49 -7.98 -26.59
CA GLN A 171 -13.27 -7.66 -28.00
C GLN A 171 -14.32 -8.43 -28.80
N ASN A 172 -15.39 -7.75 -29.22
CA ASN A 172 -16.30 -8.27 -30.22
C ASN A 172 -15.52 -8.54 -31.53
N GLN A 173 -15.08 -9.79 -31.72
CA GLN A 173 -14.76 -10.31 -33.05
C GLN A 173 -16.07 -10.36 -33.84
N LYS A 174 -16.32 -9.32 -34.65
CA LYS A 174 -17.23 -9.46 -35.78
C LYS A 174 -16.52 -10.36 -36.79
N ASP A 175 -16.89 -11.63 -36.81
CA ASP A 175 -16.73 -12.48 -37.99
C ASP A 175 -17.56 -11.84 -39.11
N ASP A 176 -16.92 -11.04 -39.96
CA ASP A 176 -17.43 -10.79 -41.31
C ASP A 176 -17.29 -12.10 -42.09
N GLY A 177 -18.31 -12.94 -41.97
CA GLY A 177 -18.53 -14.07 -42.86
C GLY A 177 -18.67 -13.54 -44.28
N GLY A 178 -17.59 -13.62 -45.05
CA GLY A 178 -17.57 -13.30 -46.47
C GLY A 178 -18.46 -14.24 -47.26
N ASP A 179 -19.69 -13.79 -47.53
CA ASP A 179 -20.53 -14.32 -48.59
C ASP A 179 -19.97 -13.88 -49.95
N HIS A 180 -19.19 -14.74 -50.59
CA HIS A 180 -18.94 -14.65 -52.03
C HIS A 180 -19.23 -15.99 -52.70
N HIS A 181 -20.45 -16.07 -53.22
CA HIS A 181 -20.91 -17.06 -54.20
C HIS A 181 -20.01 -17.07 -55.45
N PRO A 182 -19.74 -18.24 -56.05
CA PRO A 182 -19.03 -18.32 -57.32
C PRO A 182 -20.03 -18.27 -58.49
N TYR A 183 -19.89 -17.29 -59.37
CA TYR A 183 -20.38 -17.34 -60.75
C TYR A 183 -19.38 -16.63 -61.66
N GLN A 184 -18.46 -17.41 -62.25
CA GLN A 184 -18.07 -17.39 -63.67
C GLN A 184 -17.08 -18.51 -63.95
#